data_AF-A0A1Q7VPT2-F1
#
_entry.id   AF-A0A1Q7VPT2-F1
#
_cell.length_a   1.000
_cell.length_b   1.000
_cell.length_c   1.000
_cell.angle_alpha   90.00
_cell.angle_beta   90.00
_cell.angle_gamma   90.00
#
_symmetry.space_group_name_H-M   'P 1'
#
loop_
_entity.id
_entity.type
_entity.pdbx_description
1 polymer ?
#
loop_
_entity_poly.entity_id
_entity_poly.type
_entity_poly.pdbx_seq_one_letter_code
_entity_poly.pdbx_strand_id
1 'polypeptide(L)'
;VCFVSSFSAFWPRFAFEKTTDFAKIVLIWIVIENTVTNAARLRTVLMTMVIGGLFPAVGTIHHYVYHILREGRATWIGVFANANEDAYGLVILIPIAAALAIESKWWVRVVLVCIIASYLLAIFLTYSRGGLLGVLAVVGLAGWKQKSAIVRAVMVVGLVGLLVLAGAYWQRSQGFNDLSNDSTVTERIGTMRAGIRMFEANPLFGIGPACSMFAYPIYAPDEARCGCQLQLTVHNTFVQVLSEVGILGFMPFMLLFGVSFWRAWKLQKGALSTYATALEVALWGFVVCGLSGGFAYTWWPYLLGVLIVAATHMSTFDPQERFDAAN
;
A
#
# COMPACT_ATOMS: atom_id res chain seq x y z
N VAL A 1 -0.38 3.81 -21.91
CA VAL A 1 -1.02 2.48 -22.05
C VAL A 1 -2.49 2.50 -21.69
N CYS A 2 -2.89 2.93 -20.49
CA CYS A 2 -4.31 2.95 -20.07
C CYS A 2 -5.26 3.66 -21.06
N PHE A 3 -4.84 4.78 -21.64
CA PHE A 3 -5.61 5.50 -22.67
C PHE A 3 -5.86 4.65 -23.93
N VAL A 4 -4.84 3.93 -24.41
CA VAL A 4 -4.96 3.06 -25.59
C VAL A 4 -5.79 1.82 -25.26
N SER A 5 -5.55 1.20 -24.10
CA SER A 5 -6.31 0.04 -23.61
C SER A 5 -7.81 0.34 -23.44
N SER A 6 -8.18 1.59 -23.13
CA SER A 6 -9.59 2.02 -23.02
C SER A 6 -10.40 1.86 -24.31
N PHE A 7 -9.77 1.91 -25.50
CA PHE A 7 -10.49 1.72 -26.77
C PHE A 7 -10.94 0.28 -27.00
N SER A 8 -10.17 -0.70 -26.51
CA SER A 8 -10.47 -2.13 -26.61
C SER A 8 -11.01 -2.71 -25.30
N ALA A 9 -11.40 -1.85 -24.36
CA ALA A 9 -11.84 -2.28 -23.04
C ALA A 9 -13.18 -3.02 -23.09
N PHE A 10 -13.38 -3.94 -22.15
CA PHE A 10 -14.64 -4.64 -21.92
C PHE A 10 -15.79 -3.65 -21.69
N TRP A 11 -15.51 -2.55 -20.97
CA TRP A 11 -16.42 -1.41 -20.83
C TRP A 11 -15.70 -0.09 -21.16
N PRO A 12 -15.71 0.36 -22.43
CA PRO A 12 -14.92 1.51 -22.88
C PRO A 12 -15.20 2.80 -22.11
N ARG A 13 -16.48 3.15 -21.90
CA ARG A 13 -16.85 4.37 -21.16
C ARG A 13 -16.26 4.40 -19.74
N PHE A 14 -16.44 3.30 -18.99
CA PHE A 14 -15.90 3.20 -17.63
C PHE A 14 -14.37 3.24 -17.62
N ALA A 15 -13.73 2.55 -18.57
CA ALA A 15 -12.28 2.56 -18.72
C ALA A 15 -11.71 3.96 -19.01
N PHE A 16 -12.39 4.77 -19.85
CA PHE A 16 -12.00 6.15 -20.10
C PHE A 16 -12.17 7.04 -18.85
N GLU A 17 -13.28 6.91 -18.12
CA GLU A 17 -13.50 7.62 -16.86
C GLU A 17 -12.39 7.28 -15.85
N LYS A 18 -12.05 5.99 -15.71
CA LYS A 18 -10.99 5.52 -14.81
C LYS A 18 -9.59 5.93 -15.26
N THR A 19 -9.32 5.94 -16.56
CA THR A 19 -8.06 6.46 -17.09
C THR A 19 -7.92 7.95 -16.81
N THR A 20 -9.01 8.71 -16.92
CA THR A 20 -9.02 10.15 -16.64
C THR A 20 -8.79 10.43 -15.15
N ASP A 21 -9.43 9.67 -14.27
CA ASP A 21 -9.18 9.73 -12.83
C ASP A 21 -7.72 9.39 -12.50
N PHE A 22 -7.20 8.32 -13.10
CA PHE A 22 -5.81 7.89 -12.90
C PHE A 22 -4.80 8.91 -13.42
N ALA A 23 -5.10 9.62 -14.52
CA ALA A 23 -4.24 10.68 -15.05
C ALA A 23 -4.01 11.83 -14.05
N LYS A 24 -4.93 12.04 -13.09
CA LYS A 24 -4.74 13.03 -12.00
C LYS A 24 -3.51 12.70 -11.14
N ILE A 25 -3.15 11.42 -11.00
CA ILE A 25 -1.94 11.00 -10.27
C ILE A 25 -0.68 11.52 -10.98
N VAL A 26 -0.67 11.62 -12.31
CA VAL A 26 0.45 12.20 -13.06
C VAL A 26 0.61 13.69 -12.75
N LEU A 27 -0.50 14.43 -12.62
CA LEU A 27 -0.46 15.83 -12.21
C LEU A 27 0.12 15.98 -10.80
N ILE A 28 -0.33 15.14 -9.86
CA ILE A 28 0.22 15.12 -8.49
C ILE A 28 1.71 14.78 -8.51
N TRP A 29 2.14 13.83 -9.35
CA TRP A 29 3.55 13.49 -9.51
C TRP A 29 4.38 14.70 -9.95
N ILE A 30 3.94 15.42 -10.99
CA ILE A 30 4.64 16.62 -11.48
C ILE A 30 4.72 17.67 -10.37
N VAL A 31 3.62 17.91 -9.64
CA VAL A 31 3.60 18.87 -8.53
C VAL A 31 4.57 18.48 -7.44
N ILE A 32 4.60 17.22 -6.99
CA ILE A 32 5.49 16.78 -5.91
C ILE A 32 6.96 16.91 -6.34
N GLU A 33 7.29 16.48 -7.56
CA GLU A 33 8.66 16.57 -8.08
C GLU A 33 9.16 18.01 -8.15
N ASN A 34 8.31 18.96 -8.55
CA ASN A 34 8.68 20.37 -8.69
C ASN A 34 8.60 21.17 -7.38
N THR A 35 7.89 20.66 -6.37
CA THR A 35 7.71 21.37 -5.09
C THR A 35 8.63 20.85 -4.00
N VAL A 36 8.92 19.54 -3.96
CA VAL A 36 9.77 18.90 -2.94
C VAL A 36 11.24 19.04 -3.33
N THR A 37 11.77 20.25 -3.15
CA THR A 37 13.13 20.63 -3.58
C THR A 37 14.17 20.63 -2.45
N ASN A 38 13.76 20.45 -1.20
CA ASN A 38 14.68 20.33 -0.06
C ASN A 38 14.12 19.42 1.04
N ALA A 39 15.00 19.03 1.97
CA ALA A 39 14.68 18.11 3.06
C ALA A 39 13.53 18.60 3.96
N ALA A 40 13.40 19.92 4.17
CA ALA A 40 12.31 20.48 4.97
C ALA A 40 10.96 20.28 4.28
N ARG A 41 10.87 20.52 2.98
CA ARG A 41 9.65 20.28 2.19
C ARG A 41 9.30 18.79 2.12
N LEU A 42 10.30 17.92 1.96
CA LEU A 42 10.10 16.47 2.02
C LEU A 42 9.48 16.08 3.37
N ARG A 43 10.08 16.53 4.47
CA ARG A 43 9.57 16.29 5.82
C ARG A 43 8.14 16.80 5.99
N THR A 44 7.81 17.98 5.46
CA THR A 44 6.45 18.53 5.51
C THR A 44 5.46 17.61 4.78
N VAL A 45 5.77 17.16 3.55
CA VAL A 45 4.88 16.26 2.81
C VAL A 45 4.69 14.93 3.56
N LEU A 46 5.78 14.34 4.06
CA LEU A 46 5.70 13.12 4.87
C LEU A 46 4.86 13.31 6.14
N MET A 47 5.02 14.45 6.82
CA MET A 47 4.22 14.79 8.00
C MET A 47 2.75 14.97 7.65
N THR A 48 2.43 15.62 6.54
CA THR A 48 1.05 15.78 6.04
C THR A 48 0.43 14.42 5.74
N MET A 49 1.17 13.48 5.14
CA MET A 49 0.68 12.12 4.90
C MET A 49 0.36 11.40 6.22
N VAL A 50 1.22 11.51 7.23
CA VAL A 50 1.01 10.90 8.55
C VAL A 50 -0.16 11.57 9.30
N ILE A 51 -0.27 12.89 9.28
CA ILE A 51 -1.42 13.56 9.88
C ILE A 51 -2.72 13.17 9.14
N GLY A 52 -2.65 13.07 7.80
CA GLY A 52 -3.77 12.63 6.96
C GLY A 52 -4.24 11.21 7.29
N GLY A 53 -3.32 10.30 7.60
CA GLY A 53 -3.65 8.93 8.04
C GLY A 53 -4.33 8.85 9.41
N LEU A 54 -4.26 9.91 10.24
CA LEU A 54 -4.94 9.92 11.53
C LEU A 54 -6.46 9.94 11.38
N PHE A 55 -6.98 10.55 10.31
CA PHE A 55 -8.42 10.61 10.04
C PHE A 55 -9.05 9.23 9.82
N PRO A 56 -8.56 8.37 8.89
CA PRO A 56 -9.06 7.01 8.77
C PRO A 56 -8.82 6.19 10.04
N ALA A 57 -7.67 6.32 10.70
CA ALA A 57 -7.41 5.57 11.93
C ALA A 57 -8.41 5.89 13.06
N VAL A 58 -8.62 7.18 13.35
CA VAL A 58 -9.60 7.63 14.35
C VAL A 58 -11.01 7.31 13.91
N GLY A 59 -11.33 7.48 12.63
CA GLY A 59 -12.62 7.13 12.05
C GLY A 59 -12.98 5.65 12.21
N THR A 60 -12.02 4.76 11.96
CA THR A 60 -12.18 3.31 12.14
C THR A 60 -12.31 2.91 13.60
N ILE A 61 -11.51 3.51 14.49
CA ILE A 61 -11.66 3.30 15.94
C ILE A 61 -13.03 3.79 16.42
N HIS A 62 -13.48 4.96 15.97
CA HIS A 62 -14.79 5.51 16.28
C HIS A 62 -15.89 4.56 15.78
N HIS A 63 -15.85 4.13 14.52
CA HIS A 63 -16.83 3.18 14.00
C HIS A 63 -16.86 1.87 14.79
N TYR A 64 -15.72 1.39 15.27
CA TYR A 64 -15.67 0.24 16.16
C TYR A 64 -16.38 0.48 17.50
N VAL A 65 -16.06 1.60 18.17
CA VAL A 65 -16.64 1.97 19.48
C VAL A 65 -18.15 2.15 19.40
N TYR A 66 -18.66 2.71 18.30
CA TYR A 66 -20.10 2.92 18.07
C TYR A 66 -20.79 1.75 17.36
N HIS A 67 -20.12 0.59 17.22
CA HIS A 67 -20.66 -0.60 16.57
C HIS A 67 -21.15 -0.41 15.12
N ILE A 68 -20.53 0.53 14.40
CA ILE A 68 -20.74 0.76 12.96
C ILE A 68 -19.82 -0.17 12.17
N LEU A 69 -20.13 -1.46 12.21
CA LEU A 69 -19.31 -2.51 11.59
C LEU A 69 -19.88 -2.95 10.24
N ARG A 70 -18.99 -3.24 9.28
CA ARG A 70 -19.34 -3.89 8.02
C ARG A 70 -18.82 -5.30 8.05
N GLU A 71 -19.71 -6.29 7.96
CA GLU A 71 -19.35 -7.72 8.01
C GLU A 71 -18.54 -8.07 9.28
N GLY A 72 -18.85 -7.41 10.41
CA GLY A 72 -18.14 -7.60 11.68
C GLY A 72 -16.74 -6.95 11.75
N ARG A 73 -16.38 -6.11 10.77
CA ARG A 73 -15.09 -5.45 10.66
C ARG A 73 -15.24 -3.94 10.81
N ALA A 74 -14.31 -3.30 11.53
CA ALA A 74 -14.23 -1.84 11.57
C ALA A 74 -13.65 -1.31 10.26
N THR A 75 -14.28 -0.28 9.71
CA THR A 75 -13.88 0.43 8.48
C THR A 75 -14.25 1.89 8.63
N TRP A 76 -13.71 2.75 7.77
CA TRP A 76 -14.14 4.15 7.73
C TRP A 76 -15.02 4.43 6.49
N ILE A 77 -14.94 5.63 5.93
CA ILE A 77 -15.78 6.09 4.82
C ILE A 77 -14.99 6.27 3.53
N GLY A 78 -15.71 6.37 2.41
CA GLY A 78 -15.12 6.63 1.09
C GLY A 78 -14.15 5.53 0.68
N VAL A 79 -12.93 5.92 0.31
CA VAL A 79 -11.84 5.00 -0.11
C VAL A 79 -11.37 4.08 1.04
N PHE A 80 -11.72 4.40 2.29
CA PHE A 80 -11.39 3.57 3.46
C PHE A 80 -12.58 2.75 3.96
N ALA A 81 -13.64 2.65 3.15
CA ALA A 81 -14.83 1.85 3.47
C ALA A 81 -14.60 0.34 3.30
N ASN A 82 -13.51 -0.06 2.66
CA ASN A 82 -13.02 -1.43 2.63
C ASN A 82 -11.98 -1.62 3.74
N ALA A 83 -12.20 -2.60 4.62
CA ALA A 83 -11.32 -2.89 5.76
C ALA A 83 -9.87 -3.21 5.37
N ASN A 84 -9.67 -3.82 4.20
CA ASN A 84 -8.33 -4.11 3.69
C ASN A 84 -7.65 -2.82 3.21
N GLU A 85 -8.36 -1.99 2.44
CA GLU A 85 -7.84 -0.70 1.93
C GLU A 85 -7.43 0.24 3.07
N ASP A 86 -8.28 0.32 4.09
CA ASP A 86 -8.03 1.10 5.30
C ASP A 86 -6.75 0.61 6.02
N ALA A 87 -6.69 -0.69 6.33
CA ALA A 87 -5.52 -1.27 6.96
C ALA A 87 -4.23 -1.06 6.13
N TYR A 88 -4.29 -1.23 4.80
CA TYR A 88 -3.10 -1.16 3.95
C TYR A 88 -2.58 0.27 3.83
N GLY A 89 -3.47 1.26 3.72
CA GLY A 89 -3.09 2.67 3.75
C GLY A 89 -2.36 3.03 5.04
N LEU A 90 -2.86 2.57 6.19
CA LEU A 90 -2.23 2.80 7.49
C LEU A 90 -0.88 2.08 7.63
N VAL A 91 -0.74 0.85 7.12
CA VAL A 91 0.53 0.09 7.11
C VAL A 91 1.65 0.88 6.43
N ILE A 92 1.35 1.50 5.29
CA ILE A 92 2.32 2.26 4.48
C ILE A 92 2.86 3.48 5.25
N LEU A 93 2.04 4.08 6.11
CA LEU A 93 2.39 5.28 6.87
C LEU A 93 3.23 4.98 8.12
N ILE A 94 3.21 3.75 8.65
CA ILE A 94 3.98 3.35 9.85
C ILE A 94 5.49 3.66 9.71
N PRO A 95 6.21 3.15 8.68
CA PRO A 95 7.64 3.42 8.55
C PRO A 95 7.95 4.91 8.35
N ILE A 96 7.06 5.66 7.69
CA ILE A 96 7.20 7.11 7.48
C ILE A 96 7.07 7.87 8.81
N ALA A 97 6.04 7.55 9.61
CA ALA A 97 5.85 8.14 10.93
C ALA A 97 7.02 7.81 11.86
N ALA A 98 7.55 6.58 11.80
CA ALA A 98 8.71 6.17 12.57
C ALA A 98 9.98 6.96 12.21
N ALA A 99 10.25 7.15 10.91
CA ALA A 99 11.38 7.99 10.46
C ALA A 99 11.23 9.45 10.91
N LEU A 100 10.03 10.03 10.79
CA LEU A 100 9.77 11.36 11.32
C LEU A 100 10.00 11.44 12.84
N ALA A 101 9.64 10.40 13.58
CA ALA A 101 9.80 10.36 15.03
C ALA A 101 11.27 10.31 15.47
N ILE A 102 12.12 9.59 14.72
CA ILE A 102 13.56 9.51 14.94
C ILE A 102 14.19 10.91 14.81
N GLU A 103 13.88 11.63 13.74
CA GLU A 103 14.46 12.95 13.41
C GLU A 103 13.81 14.14 14.16
N SER A 104 12.88 13.88 15.08
CA SER A 104 12.12 14.93 15.77
C SER A 104 12.49 15.10 17.24
N LYS A 105 12.15 16.29 17.78
CA LYS A 105 12.23 16.58 19.23
C LYS A 105 11.39 15.59 20.03
N TRP A 106 11.76 15.36 21.28
CA TRP A 106 11.14 14.33 22.12
C TRP A 106 9.61 14.43 22.21
N TRP A 107 9.03 15.63 22.29
CA TRP A 107 7.58 15.80 22.38
C TRP A 107 6.86 15.47 21.07
N VAL A 108 7.43 15.85 19.91
CA VAL A 108 6.90 15.45 18.58
C VAL A 108 7.02 13.95 18.40
N ARG A 109 8.13 13.36 18.87
CA ARG A 109 8.35 11.91 18.86
C ARG A 109 7.27 11.17 19.63
N VAL A 110 6.90 11.64 20.83
CA VAL A 110 5.79 11.07 21.61
C VAL A 110 4.48 11.15 20.82
N VAL A 111 4.16 12.30 20.22
CA VAL A 111 2.95 12.46 19.39
C VAL A 111 2.94 11.47 18.22
N LEU A 112 4.06 11.35 17.49
CA LEU A 112 4.16 10.43 16.35
C LEU A 112 4.05 8.95 16.78
N VAL A 113 4.60 8.59 17.96
CA VAL A 113 4.41 7.25 18.54
C VAL A 113 2.94 7.00 18.88
N CYS A 114 2.23 7.98 19.43
CA CYS A 114 0.79 7.88 19.65
C CYS A 114 0.01 7.71 18.33
N ILE A 115 0.42 8.42 17.26
CA ILE A 115 -0.18 8.24 15.92
C ILE A 115 0.05 6.81 15.42
N ILE A 116 1.28 6.29 15.51
CA ILE A 116 1.57 4.89 15.12
C ILE A 116 0.73 3.90 15.94
N ALA A 117 0.59 4.13 17.25
CA ALA A 117 -0.25 3.30 18.10
C ALA A 117 -1.73 3.33 17.66
N SER A 118 -2.24 4.51 17.26
CA SER A 118 -3.59 4.63 16.70
C SER A 118 -3.75 3.86 15.39
N TYR A 119 -2.73 3.84 14.52
CA TYR A 119 -2.75 3.06 13.29
C TYR A 119 -2.79 1.57 13.56
N LEU A 120 -1.92 1.09 14.46
CA LEU A 120 -1.87 -0.32 14.84
C LEU A 120 -3.20 -0.78 15.44
N LEU A 121 -3.82 0.06 16.27
CA LEU A 121 -5.14 -0.23 16.83
C LEU A 121 -6.21 -0.28 15.73
N ALA A 122 -6.27 0.72 14.84
CA ALA A 122 -7.22 0.72 13.73
C ALA A 122 -7.04 -0.53 12.83
N ILE A 123 -5.80 -0.84 12.43
CA ILE A 123 -5.46 -2.06 11.66
C ILE A 123 -5.94 -3.32 12.39
N PHE A 124 -5.72 -3.43 13.70
CA PHE A 124 -6.17 -4.56 14.49
C PHE A 124 -7.70 -4.72 14.49
N LEU A 125 -8.44 -3.61 14.58
CA LEU A 125 -9.90 -3.59 14.58
C LEU A 125 -10.51 -3.82 13.19
N THR A 126 -9.74 -3.67 12.12
CA THR A 126 -10.19 -4.01 10.76
C THR A 126 -10.28 -5.51 10.50
N TYR A 127 -9.72 -6.37 11.36
CA TYR A 127 -9.61 -7.82 11.13
C TYR A 127 -8.95 -8.18 9.78
N SER A 128 -8.10 -7.29 9.23
CA SER A 128 -7.44 -7.52 7.95
C SER A 128 -6.21 -8.42 8.11
N ARG A 129 -6.33 -9.70 7.71
CA ARG A 129 -5.19 -10.64 7.68
C ARG A 129 -4.04 -10.12 6.81
N GLY A 130 -4.35 -9.57 5.64
CA GLY A 130 -3.35 -8.93 4.78
C GLY A 130 -2.72 -7.70 5.44
N GLY A 131 -3.46 -7.00 6.31
CA GLY A 131 -2.98 -5.81 7.01
C GLY A 131 -1.98 -6.19 8.08
N LEU A 132 -2.28 -7.26 8.82
CA LEU A 132 -1.34 -7.86 9.76
C LEU A 132 -0.07 -8.35 9.05
N LEU A 133 -0.19 -9.05 7.92
CA LEU A 133 0.98 -9.44 7.10
C LEU A 133 1.78 -8.21 6.63
N GLY A 134 1.11 -7.13 6.27
CA GLY A 134 1.72 -5.84 5.96
C GLY A 134 2.51 -5.26 7.13
N VAL A 135 1.93 -5.26 8.34
CA VAL A 135 2.63 -4.84 9.58
C VAL A 135 3.86 -5.72 9.83
N LEU A 136 3.72 -7.05 9.69
CA LEU A 136 4.84 -8.00 9.82
C LEU A 136 5.97 -7.65 8.84
N ALA A 137 5.64 -7.37 7.59
CA ALA A 137 6.62 -7.02 6.58
C ALA A 137 7.33 -5.70 6.91
N VAL A 138 6.59 -4.62 7.21
CA VAL A 138 7.22 -3.31 7.45
C VAL A 138 8.03 -3.29 8.74
N VAL A 139 7.52 -3.88 9.83
CA VAL A 139 8.23 -3.96 11.11
C VAL A 139 9.42 -4.92 11.01
N GLY A 140 9.24 -6.07 10.35
CA GLY A 140 10.32 -7.04 10.12
C GLY A 140 11.47 -6.46 9.29
N LEU A 141 11.17 -5.80 8.18
CA LEU A 141 12.17 -5.16 7.32
C LEU A 141 12.86 -3.98 8.02
N ALA A 142 12.11 -3.14 8.75
CA ALA A 142 12.68 -2.06 9.54
C ALA A 142 13.59 -2.60 10.66
N GLY A 143 13.20 -3.70 11.32
CA GLY A 143 13.99 -4.38 12.34
C GLY A 143 15.25 -5.05 11.77
N TRP A 144 15.18 -5.60 10.56
CA TRP A 144 16.34 -6.16 9.86
C TRP A 144 17.38 -5.10 9.52
N LYS A 145 16.92 -3.91 9.10
CA LYS A 145 17.80 -2.77 8.79
C LYS A 145 18.28 -2.02 10.04
N GLN A 146 17.76 -2.34 11.23
CA GLN A 146 18.11 -1.67 12.48
C GLN A 146 19.46 -2.15 13.01
N LYS A 147 20.35 -1.20 13.35
CA LYS A 147 21.69 -1.47 13.89
C LYS A 147 21.67 -1.81 15.39
N SER A 148 20.77 -1.19 16.15
CA SER A 148 20.67 -1.43 17.59
C SER A 148 19.98 -2.75 17.89
N ALA A 149 20.70 -3.68 18.54
CA ALA A 149 20.18 -4.97 18.96
C ALA A 149 18.98 -4.84 19.93
N ILE A 150 19.00 -3.82 20.80
CA ILE A 150 17.91 -3.55 21.75
C ILE A 150 16.65 -3.13 21.01
N VAL A 151 16.75 -2.16 20.09
CA VAL A 151 15.59 -1.69 19.31
C VAL A 151 15.03 -2.84 18.46
N ARG A 152 15.89 -3.64 17.84
CA ARG A 152 15.50 -4.82 17.09
C ARG A 152 14.77 -5.84 17.98
N ALA A 153 15.28 -6.11 19.19
CA ALA A 153 14.63 -7.02 20.13
C ALA A 153 13.24 -6.51 20.56
N VAL A 154 13.11 -5.22 20.86
CA VAL A 154 11.82 -4.58 21.18
C VAL A 154 10.82 -4.72 20.03
N MET A 155 11.27 -4.50 18.78
CA MET A 155 10.43 -4.67 17.60
C MET A 155 9.96 -6.12 17.44
N VAL A 156 10.86 -7.10 17.62
CA VAL A 156 10.52 -8.53 17.55
C VAL A 156 9.53 -8.91 18.65
N VAL A 157 9.77 -8.49 19.89
CA VAL A 157 8.85 -8.77 21.02
C VAL A 157 7.49 -8.12 20.77
N GLY A 158 7.45 -6.86 20.32
CA GLY A 158 6.21 -6.18 19.97
C GLY A 158 5.44 -6.90 18.85
N LEU A 159 6.17 -7.42 17.86
CA LEU A 159 5.57 -8.17 16.74
C LEU A 159 4.98 -9.51 17.19
N VAL A 160 5.71 -10.26 18.01
CA VAL A 160 5.22 -11.51 18.62
C VAL A 160 4.01 -11.23 19.51
N GLY A 161 4.07 -10.17 20.32
CA GLY A 161 2.95 -9.75 21.17
C GLY A 161 1.70 -9.42 20.35
N LEU A 162 1.85 -8.68 19.24
CA LEU A 162 0.75 -8.39 18.33
C LEU A 162 0.15 -9.66 17.72
N LEU A 163 0.98 -10.62 17.28
CA LEU A 163 0.53 -11.89 16.73
C LEU A 163 -0.23 -12.73 17.75
N VAL A 164 0.28 -12.83 18.98
CA VAL A 164 -0.39 -13.55 20.06
C VAL A 164 -1.72 -12.91 20.41
N LEU A 165 -1.76 -11.57 20.52
CA LEU A 165 -2.98 -10.82 20.78
C LEU A 165 -4.01 -11.01 19.66
N ALA A 166 -3.58 -10.90 18.41
CA ALA A 166 -4.44 -11.11 17.23
C ALA A 166 -4.97 -12.54 17.19
N GLY A 167 -4.12 -13.55 17.38
CA GLY A 167 -4.56 -14.94 17.44
C GLY A 167 -5.59 -15.19 18.54
N ALA A 168 -5.32 -14.74 19.77
CA ALA A 168 -6.21 -14.96 20.91
C ALA A 168 -7.55 -14.21 20.78
N TYR A 169 -7.53 -12.98 20.25
CA TYR A 169 -8.71 -12.14 20.15
C TYR A 169 -9.55 -12.49 18.91
N TRP A 170 -8.91 -12.60 17.75
CA TRP A 170 -9.61 -12.85 16.49
C TRP A 170 -10.18 -14.27 16.40
N GLN A 171 -9.53 -15.28 16.99
CA GLN A 171 -10.09 -16.63 17.05
C GLN A 171 -11.45 -16.66 17.76
N ARG A 172 -11.61 -15.84 18.81
CA ARG A 172 -12.84 -15.75 19.60
C ARG A 172 -13.95 -14.99 18.90
N SER A 173 -13.62 -13.96 18.11
CA SER A 173 -14.63 -13.10 17.48
C SER A 173 -15.00 -13.51 16.06
N GLN A 174 -14.15 -14.25 15.34
CA GLN A 174 -14.33 -14.53 13.90
C GLN A 174 -14.10 -16.02 13.53
N GLY A 175 -13.86 -16.92 14.49
CA GLY A 175 -13.86 -18.37 14.24
C GLY A 175 -12.81 -18.87 13.23
N PHE A 176 -11.52 -18.66 13.52
CA PHE A 176 -10.37 -18.95 12.64
C PHE A 176 -10.03 -20.45 12.42
N ASN A 177 -10.92 -21.38 12.76
CA ASN A 177 -10.55 -22.80 12.92
C ASN A 177 -10.55 -23.63 11.62
N ASP A 178 -11.09 -23.13 10.49
CA ASP A 178 -11.11 -23.89 9.23
C ASP A 178 -10.67 -23.06 8.02
N LEU A 179 -9.35 -23.04 7.77
CA LEU A 179 -8.75 -22.43 6.58
C LEU A 179 -9.12 -23.17 5.28
N SER A 180 -9.49 -24.45 5.35
CA SER A 180 -9.78 -25.27 4.18
C SER A 180 -11.17 -24.98 3.57
N ASN A 181 -12.11 -24.53 4.40
CA ASN A 181 -13.44 -24.05 3.99
C ASN A 181 -13.58 -22.52 4.09
N ASP A 182 -12.49 -21.77 4.19
CA ASP A 182 -12.55 -20.31 4.29
C ASP A 182 -12.94 -19.70 2.94
N SER A 183 -14.18 -19.23 2.85
CA SER A 183 -14.75 -18.59 1.66
C SER A 183 -13.89 -17.42 1.16
N THR A 184 -13.23 -16.69 2.06
CA THR A 184 -12.34 -15.57 1.72
C THR A 184 -11.12 -16.04 0.94
N VAL A 185 -10.57 -17.21 1.28
CA VAL A 185 -9.40 -17.79 0.60
C VAL A 185 -9.80 -18.29 -0.78
N THR A 186 -10.92 -19.01 -0.87
CA THR A 186 -11.48 -19.49 -2.14
C THR A 186 -11.77 -18.33 -3.10
N GLU A 187 -12.36 -17.24 -2.60
CA GLU A 187 -12.63 -16.03 -3.37
C GLU A 187 -11.34 -15.38 -3.91
N ARG A 188 -10.30 -15.24 -3.07
CA ARG A 188 -9.00 -14.68 -3.49
C ARG A 188 -8.36 -15.51 -4.60
N ILE A 189 -8.35 -16.84 -4.44
CA ILE A 189 -7.82 -17.75 -5.47
C ILE A 189 -8.65 -17.65 -6.75
N GLY A 190 -9.99 -17.62 -6.63
CA GLY A 190 -10.91 -17.49 -7.76
C GLY A 190 -10.69 -16.20 -8.56
N THR A 191 -10.58 -15.07 -7.87
CA THR A 191 -10.33 -13.76 -8.48
C THR A 191 -8.94 -13.66 -9.12
N MET A 192 -7.91 -14.25 -8.52
CA MET A 192 -6.59 -14.35 -9.16
C MET A 192 -6.62 -15.20 -10.44
N ARG A 193 -7.26 -16.38 -10.41
CA ARG A 193 -7.42 -17.24 -11.60
C ARG A 193 -8.20 -16.54 -12.70
N ALA A 194 -9.28 -15.84 -12.36
CA ALA A 194 -10.04 -15.04 -13.30
C ALA A 194 -9.17 -13.94 -13.94
N GLY A 195 -8.36 -13.25 -13.15
CA GLY A 195 -7.41 -12.25 -13.66
C GLY A 195 -6.39 -12.83 -14.64
N ILE A 196 -5.85 -14.02 -14.37
CA ILE A 196 -4.94 -14.69 -15.32
C ILE A 196 -5.67 -15.04 -16.63
N ARG A 197 -6.89 -15.57 -16.58
CA ARG A 197 -7.69 -15.86 -17.79
C ARG A 197 -8.03 -14.61 -18.59
N MET A 198 -8.28 -13.48 -17.92
CA MET A 198 -8.47 -12.17 -18.58
C MET A 198 -7.22 -11.74 -19.33
N PHE A 199 -6.04 -11.92 -18.73
CA PHE A 199 -4.76 -11.65 -19.38
C PHE A 199 -4.52 -12.57 -20.58
N GLU A 200 -4.77 -13.88 -20.44
CA GLU A 200 -4.65 -14.85 -21.54
C GLU A 200 -5.54 -14.49 -22.73
N ALA A 201 -6.74 -13.95 -22.48
CA ALA A 201 -7.64 -13.51 -23.53
C ALA A 201 -7.18 -12.22 -24.23
N ASN A 202 -6.53 -11.30 -23.52
CA ASN A 202 -6.09 -10.01 -24.05
C ASN A 202 -4.68 -9.63 -23.55
N PRO A 203 -3.61 -10.30 -24.03
CA PRO A 203 -2.29 -10.23 -23.39
C PRO A 203 -1.57 -8.89 -23.56
N LEU A 204 -1.82 -8.16 -24.65
CA LEU A 204 -1.09 -6.91 -24.93
C LEU A 204 -1.64 -5.72 -24.13
N PHE A 205 -2.95 -5.47 -24.24
CA PHE A 205 -3.60 -4.29 -23.68
C PHE A 205 -4.57 -4.61 -22.53
N GLY A 206 -4.77 -5.89 -22.19
CA GLY A 206 -5.72 -6.30 -21.15
C GLY A 206 -7.16 -6.04 -21.54
N ILE A 207 -8.06 -6.29 -20.59
CA ILE A 207 -9.51 -6.12 -20.75
C ILE A 207 -10.00 -4.68 -20.50
N GLY A 208 -9.11 -3.72 -20.26
CA GLY A 208 -9.42 -2.32 -19.99
C GLY A 208 -9.23 -1.90 -18.53
N PRO A 209 -8.78 -0.65 -18.28
CA PRO A 209 -8.60 -0.11 -16.95
C PRO A 209 -9.82 -0.27 -16.03
N ALA A 210 -9.59 -0.84 -14.85
CA ALA A 210 -10.59 -1.12 -13.81
C ALA A 210 -11.77 -2.00 -14.26
N CYS A 211 -11.66 -2.68 -15.41
CA CYS A 211 -12.75 -3.51 -15.94
C CYS A 211 -12.79 -4.92 -15.35
N SER A 212 -11.82 -5.31 -14.50
CA SER A 212 -11.75 -6.68 -13.96
C SER A 212 -12.99 -7.07 -13.17
N MET A 213 -13.56 -6.13 -12.41
CA MET A 213 -14.76 -6.39 -11.62
C MET A 213 -15.98 -6.73 -12.49
N PHE A 214 -16.09 -6.13 -13.69
CA PHE A 214 -17.20 -6.37 -14.62
C PHE A 214 -16.99 -7.62 -15.47
N ALA A 215 -15.73 -7.90 -15.82
CA ALA A 215 -15.38 -9.09 -16.57
C ALA A 215 -15.40 -10.36 -15.68
N TYR A 216 -15.30 -10.22 -14.36
CA TYR A 216 -15.16 -11.35 -13.43
C TYR A 216 -16.16 -12.50 -13.67
N PRO A 217 -17.49 -12.30 -13.84
CA PRO A 217 -18.44 -13.39 -14.08
C PRO A 217 -18.09 -14.30 -15.26
N ILE A 218 -17.50 -13.73 -16.31
CA ILE A 218 -17.17 -14.42 -17.55
C ILE A 218 -15.94 -15.30 -17.34
N TYR A 219 -14.97 -14.82 -16.58
CA TYR A 219 -13.66 -15.48 -16.41
C TYR A 219 -13.54 -16.28 -15.11
N ALA A 220 -14.47 -16.11 -14.16
CA ALA A 220 -14.46 -16.81 -12.89
C ALA A 220 -14.45 -18.34 -13.07
N PRO A 221 -13.60 -19.08 -12.33
CA PRO A 221 -13.64 -20.55 -12.31
C PRO A 221 -14.94 -21.03 -11.68
N ASP A 222 -15.43 -22.20 -12.13
CA ASP A 222 -16.73 -22.73 -11.70
C ASP A 222 -16.79 -22.95 -10.20
N GLU A 223 -15.69 -23.39 -9.59
CA GLU A 223 -15.58 -23.57 -8.13
C GLU A 223 -15.72 -22.26 -7.34
N ALA A 224 -15.46 -21.10 -7.96
CA ALA A 224 -15.59 -19.79 -7.32
C ALA A 224 -16.92 -19.08 -7.65
N ARG A 225 -17.79 -19.70 -8.47
CA ARG A 225 -19.12 -19.17 -8.80
C ARG A 225 -20.10 -19.53 -7.69
N CYS A 226 -20.03 -18.84 -6.56
CA CYS A 226 -20.93 -19.07 -5.42
C CYS A 226 -22.34 -18.47 -5.58
N GLY A 227 -22.71 -17.93 -6.76
CA GLY A 227 -24.01 -17.31 -7.04
C GLY A 227 -24.25 -15.95 -6.38
N CYS A 228 -23.49 -15.61 -5.33
CA CYS A 228 -23.68 -14.39 -4.53
C CYS A 228 -22.75 -13.23 -4.93
N GLN A 229 -21.71 -13.47 -5.73
CA GLN A 229 -20.61 -12.53 -5.98
C GLN A 229 -20.43 -12.29 -7.48
N LEU A 230 -21.25 -11.41 -8.04
CA LEU A 230 -21.27 -11.11 -9.48
C LEU A 230 -20.21 -10.08 -9.91
N GLN A 231 -19.56 -9.36 -9.00
CA GLN A 231 -18.54 -8.37 -9.36
C GLN A 231 -17.46 -8.32 -8.28
N LEU A 232 -16.35 -9.01 -8.50
CA LEU A 232 -15.21 -9.01 -7.59
C LEU A 232 -13.99 -8.44 -8.27
N THR A 233 -13.32 -7.52 -7.58
CA THR A 233 -12.00 -7.04 -7.99
C THR A 233 -10.99 -8.18 -7.84
N VAL A 234 -9.99 -8.19 -8.72
CA VAL A 234 -8.87 -9.12 -8.59
C VAL A 234 -8.13 -8.86 -7.28
N HIS A 235 -8.12 -9.82 -6.36
CA HIS A 235 -7.50 -9.68 -5.04
C HIS A 235 -5.98 -9.86 -5.04
N ASN A 236 -5.33 -9.34 -6.09
CA ASN A 236 -3.88 -9.24 -6.21
C ASN A 236 -3.57 -8.11 -7.19
N THR A 237 -2.91 -7.06 -6.71
CA THR A 237 -2.64 -5.83 -7.47
C THR A 237 -1.82 -6.10 -8.73
N PHE A 238 -0.88 -7.04 -8.68
CA PHE A 238 -0.03 -7.38 -9.82
C PHE A 238 -0.81 -8.10 -10.91
N VAL A 239 -1.60 -9.09 -10.52
CA VAL A 239 -2.50 -9.80 -11.44
C VAL A 239 -3.58 -8.85 -11.98
N GLN A 240 -4.07 -7.90 -11.17
CA GLN A 240 -5.03 -6.88 -11.60
C GLN A 240 -4.45 -6.00 -12.71
N VAL A 241 -3.24 -5.45 -12.53
CA VAL A 241 -2.60 -4.63 -13.57
C VAL A 241 -2.36 -5.48 -14.83
N LEU A 242 -1.88 -6.71 -14.66
CA LEU A 242 -1.64 -7.62 -15.78
C LEU A 242 -2.92 -7.93 -16.57
N SER A 243 -4.04 -8.17 -15.87
CA SER A 243 -5.32 -8.50 -16.50
C SER A 243 -5.97 -7.31 -17.19
N GLU A 244 -5.90 -6.12 -16.58
CA GLU A 244 -6.64 -4.94 -17.05
C GLU A 244 -5.91 -4.15 -18.13
N VAL A 245 -4.57 -4.04 -18.07
CA VAL A 245 -3.79 -3.24 -19.03
C VAL A 245 -2.73 -4.05 -19.77
N GLY A 246 -2.72 -5.37 -19.59
CA GLY A 246 -1.86 -6.31 -20.32
C GLY A 246 -0.37 -6.15 -19.99
N ILE A 247 0.46 -6.89 -20.71
CA ILE A 247 1.92 -6.87 -20.51
C ILE A 247 2.51 -5.48 -20.76
N LEU A 248 1.92 -4.70 -21.68
CA LEU A 248 2.39 -3.36 -22.02
C LEU A 248 2.17 -2.37 -20.87
N GLY A 249 1.12 -2.56 -20.05
CA GLY A 249 0.89 -1.77 -18.85
C GLY A 249 1.62 -2.33 -17.62
N PHE A 250 1.74 -3.65 -17.53
CA PHE A 250 2.42 -4.33 -16.45
C PHE A 250 3.92 -4.03 -16.39
N MET A 251 4.61 -4.02 -17.53
CA MET A 251 6.06 -3.72 -17.59
C MET A 251 6.43 -2.35 -16.98
N PRO A 252 5.84 -1.22 -17.39
CA PRO A 252 6.14 0.08 -16.76
C PRO A 252 5.69 0.15 -15.30
N PHE A 253 4.62 -0.56 -14.91
CA PHE A 253 4.25 -0.68 -13.50
C PHE A 253 5.34 -1.41 -12.68
N MET A 254 5.93 -2.49 -13.20
CA MET A 254 7.05 -3.18 -12.54
C MET A 254 8.33 -2.34 -12.54
N LEU A 255 8.58 -1.61 -13.62
CA LEU A 255 9.72 -0.70 -13.72
C LEU A 255 9.65 0.41 -12.66
N LEU A 256 8.45 0.93 -12.36
CA LEU A 256 8.25 1.89 -11.27
C LEU A 256 8.80 1.35 -9.95
N PHE A 257 8.46 0.11 -9.57
CA PHE A 257 8.99 -0.50 -8.35
C PHE A 257 10.49 -0.73 -8.42
N GLY A 258 10.98 -1.32 -9.52
CA GLY A 258 12.41 -1.62 -9.69
C GLY A 258 13.28 -0.37 -9.57
N VAL A 259 12.91 0.72 -10.26
CA VAL A 259 13.62 2.00 -10.18
C VAL A 259 13.49 2.62 -8.80
N SER A 260 12.30 2.59 -8.19
CA SER A 260 12.08 3.15 -6.85
C SER A 260 12.91 2.45 -5.79
N PHE A 261 12.95 1.10 -5.79
CA PHE A 261 13.79 0.34 -4.87
C PHE A 261 15.28 0.63 -5.08
N TRP A 262 15.74 0.65 -6.34
CA TRP A 262 17.13 0.94 -6.65
C TRP A 262 17.56 2.35 -6.20
N ARG A 263 16.72 3.36 -6.44
CA ARG A 263 16.97 4.74 -6.00
C ARG A 263 16.96 4.86 -4.48
N ALA A 264 15.96 4.27 -3.82
CA ALA A 264 15.87 4.29 -2.36
C ALA A 264 17.08 3.61 -1.71
N TRP A 265 17.52 2.48 -2.23
CA TRP A 265 18.72 1.78 -1.76
C TRP A 265 19.99 2.63 -1.88
N LYS A 266 20.18 3.34 -3.01
CA LYS A 266 21.32 4.26 -3.18
C LYS A 266 21.30 5.40 -2.15
N LEU A 267 20.12 5.95 -1.87
CA LEU A 267 19.94 7.05 -0.92
C LEU A 267 20.21 6.66 0.55
N GLN A 268 20.20 5.36 0.89
CA GLN A 268 20.47 4.88 2.25
C GLN A 268 21.89 5.17 2.76
N LYS A 269 22.80 5.59 1.87
CA LYS A 269 24.18 5.93 2.25
C LYS A 269 24.41 7.43 2.49
N GLY A 270 23.40 8.28 2.26
CA GLY A 270 23.54 9.74 2.34
C GLY A 270 22.77 10.40 3.49
N ALA A 271 22.71 11.72 3.47
CA ALA A 271 22.05 12.56 4.48
C ALA A 271 20.54 12.28 4.63
N LEU A 272 19.88 11.75 3.59
CA LEU A 272 18.45 11.39 3.62
C LEU A 272 18.19 9.92 3.95
N SER A 273 19.18 9.20 4.49
CA SER A 273 19.12 7.74 4.71
C SER A 273 17.92 7.28 5.54
N THR A 274 17.55 8.02 6.59
CA THR A 274 16.38 7.73 7.43
C THR A 274 15.08 7.74 6.61
N TYR A 275 14.85 8.80 5.83
CA TYR A 275 13.64 8.94 5.00
C TYR A 275 13.65 7.97 3.81
N ALA A 276 14.80 7.75 3.18
CA ALA A 276 14.94 6.78 2.10
C ALA A 276 14.63 5.35 2.56
N THR A 277 15.09 4.98 3.75
CA THR A 277 14.76 3.69 4.37
C THR A 277 13.27 3.57 4.66
N ALA A 278 12.65 4.60 5.21
CA ALA A 278 11.22 4.58 5.46
C ALA A 278 10.38 4.46 4.19
N LEU A 279 10.74 5.18 3.12
CA LEU A 279 10.06 5.11 1.83
C LEU A 279 10.24 3.73 1.17
N GLU A 280 11.44 3.13 1.26
CA GLU A 280 11.67 1.75 0.79
C GLU A 280 10.80 0.74 1.55
N VAL A 281 10.79 0.82 2.88
CA VAL A 281 9.99 -0.08 3.73
C VAL A 281 8.49 0.13 3.49
N ALA A 282 8.04 1.38 3.31
CA ALA A 282 6.66 1.71 2.94
C ALA A 282 6.29 1.09 1.59
N LEU A 283 7.19 1.12 0.61
CA LEU A 283 6.98 0.54 -0.71
C LEU A 283 6.90 -1.00 -0.65
N TRP A 284 7.73 -1.64 0.18
CA TRP A 284 7.57 -3.06 0.48
C TRP A 284 6.26 -3.38 1.19
N GLY A 285 5.81 -2.51 2.10
CA GLY A 285 4.49 -2.59 2.72
C GLY A 285 3.38 -2.61 1.67
N PHE A 286 3.44 -1.72 0.68
CA PHE A 286 2.52 -1.73 -0.45
C PHE A 286 2.59 -3.03 -1.25
N VAL A 287 3.79 -3.53 -1.58
CA VAL A 287 3.96 -4.78 -2.34
C VAL A 287 3.31 -5.95 -1.60
N VAL A 288 3.61 -6.13 -0.31
CA VAL A 288 3.07 -7.24 0.49
C VAL A 288 1.56 -7.14 0.65
N CYS A 289 1.03 -5.97 1.00
CA CYS A 289 -0.41 -5.74 1.07
C CYS A 289 -1.09 -5.99 -0.29
N GLY A 290 -0.46 -5.54 -1.37
CA GLY A 290 -0.93 -5.69 -2.75
C GLY A 290 -0.96 -7.12 -3.27
N LEU A 291 -0.22 -8.06 -2.68
CA LEU A 291 -0.37 -9.49 -2.97
C LEU A 291 -1.74 -10.03 -2.53
N SER A 292 -2.40 -9.31 -1.61
CA SER A 292 -3.63 -9.72 -0.94
C SER A 292 -4.83 -8.81 -1.24
N GLY A 293 -4.71 -7.90 -2.22
CA GLY A 293 -5.86 -7.14 -2.71
C GLY A 293 -5.55 -6.35 -3.98
N GLY A 294 -6.57 -5.73 -4.58
CA GLY A 294 -6.46 -5.03 -5.86
C GLY A 294 -6.47 -3.51 -5.71
N PHE A 295 -5.28 -2.89 -5.68
CA PHE A 295 -5.12 -1.45 -5.37
C PHE A 295 -4.34 -0.68 -6.43
N ALA A 296 -4.36 -1.18 -7.67
CA ALA A 296 -3.58 -0.63 -8.78
C ALA A 296 -3.82 0.88 -9.01
N TYR A 297 -5.04 1.35 -8.77
CA TYR A 297 -5.46 2.74 -8.99
C TYR A 297 -5.42 3.61 -7.72
N THR A 298 -4.89 3.09 -6.61
CA THR A 298 -4.66 3.91 -5.42
C THR A 298 -3.43 4.80 -5.61
N TRP A 299 -3.36 5.92 -4.91
CA TRP A 299 -2.24 6.87 -5.04
C TRP A 299 -0.92 6.36 -4.45
N TRP A 300 -0.96 5.36 -3.56
CA TRP A 300 0.16 4.97 -2.70
C TRP A 300 1.48 4.66 -3.42
N PRO A 301 1.53 3.73 -4.39
CA PRO A 301 2.81 3.36 -5.00
C PRO A 301 3.40 4.52 -5.80
N TYR A 302 2.55 5.35 -6.39
CA TYR A 302 2.94 6.50 -7.19
C TYR A 302 3.48 7.64 -6.31
N LEU A 303 2.80 7.93 -5.19
CA LEU A 303 3.28 8.92 -4.22
C LEU A 303 4.63 8.52 -3.61
N LEU A 304 4.80 7.25 -3.23
CA LEU A 304 6.07 6.76 -2.72
C LEU A 304 7.18 6.85 -3.78
N GLY A 305 6.88 6.45 -5.02
CA GLY A 305 7.83 6.54 -6.13
C GLY A 305 8.31 7.96 -6.40
N VAL A 306 7.39 8.94 -6.47
CA VAL A 306 7.79 10.33 -6.71
C VAL A 306 8.56 10.94 -5.55
N LEU A 307 8.23 10.59 -4.30
CA LEU A 307 8.98 11.06 -3.13
C LEU A 307 10.41 10.51 -3.10
N ILE A 308 10.61 9.26 -3.52
CA ILE A 308 11.95 8.67 -3.69
C ILE A 308 12.72 9.38 -4.82
N VAL A 309 12.05 9.67 -5.94
CA VAL A 309 12.64 10.41 -7.06
C VAL A 309 13.06 11.82 -6.65
N ALA A 310 12.17 12.57 -5.99
CA ALA A 310 12.47 13.89 -5.46
C ALA A 310 13.64 13.83 -4.47
N ALA A 311 13.65 12.86 -3.55
CA ALA A 311 14.77 12.63 -2.63
C ALA A 311 16.09 12.37 -3.34
N THR A 312 16.05 11.65 -4.46
CA THR A 312 17.23 11.39 -5.29
C THR A 312 17.77 12.68 -5.89
N HIS A 313 16.90 13.49 -6.50
CA HIS A 313 17.32 14.76 -7.10
C HIS A 313 17.91 15.71 -6.04
N MET A 314 17.28 15.82 -4.86
CA MET A 314 17.81 16.61 -3.75
C MET A 314 19.22 16.18 -3.34
N SER A 315 19.48 14.86 -3.26
CA SER A 315 20.82 14.35 -2.91
C SER A 315 21.89 14.63 -3.96
N THR A 316 21.51 14.79 -5.24
CA THR A 316 22.47 15.06 -6.33
C THR A 316 22.78 16.55 -6.51
N PHE A 317 21.91 17.44 -6.00
CA PHE A 317 22.03 18.89 -6.17
C PHE A 317 22.61 19.61 -4.94
N ASP A 318 23.00 18.90 -3.88
CA ASP A 318 23.69 19.52 -2.75
C ASP A 318 25.09 20.01 -3.20
N PRO A 319 25.34 21.33 -3.29
CA PRO A 319 26.60 21.87 -3.80
C PRO A 319 27.78 21.63 -2.86
N GLN A 320 27.51 21.26 -1.60
CA GLN A 320 28.52 21.14 -0.57
C GLN A 320 29.44 19.92 -0.77
N GLU A 321 28.93 18.80 -1.30
CA GLU A 321 29.76 17.61 -1.58
C GLU A 321 30.71 17.78 -2.79
N ARG A 322 30.45 18.73 -3.70
CA ARG A 322 31.36 18.97 -4.84
C ARG A 322 32.60 19.80 -4.47
N PHE A 323 32.55 20.59 -3.41
CA PHE A 323 33.70 21.39 -2.97
C PHE A 323 34.63 20.61 -2.03
N ASP A 324 34.10 19.65 -1.26
CA ASP A 324 34.91 18.85 -0.32
C ASP A 324 35.54 17.61 -0.96
N ALA A 325 35.05 17.15 -2.12
CA ALA A 325 35.67 16.07 -2.90
C ALA A 325 36.71 16.56 -3.93
N ALA A 326 36.87 17.88 -4.06
CA ALA A 326 37.79 18.52 -5.00
C ALA A 326 38.97 19.26 -4.31
N ASN A 327 39.04 19.19 -2.98
CA ASN A 327 40.16 19.66 -2.15
C ASN A 327 40.77 18.49 -1.38
#